data_AF-A0A925F3F4-F1
#
_entry.id   AF-A0A925F3F4-F1
#
_cell.length_a   1.000
_cell.length_b   1.000
_cell.length_c   1.000
_cell.angle_alpha   90.00
_cell.angle_beta   90.00
_cell.angle_gamma   90.00
#
_symmetry.space_group_name_H-M   'P 1'
#
loop_
_entity.id
_entity.type
_entity.pdbx_description
1 polymer ?
#
loop_
_entity_poly.entity_id
_entity_poly.type
_entity_poly.pdbx_seq_one_letter_code
_entity_poly.pdbx_strand_id
1 'polypeptide(L)'
;MKNQLTLALERFLQSLLVITYGNTTLNLPCLYNLHLIHGLCIIVFVNSKVFRYISSLKPTFMNLIERAKNIIIAPAKEWDVIATETPDTGKIITGYVLPLAGAAALAAFIGYGLIGVSYFGVRAGGINWGIYQAISVLVGALAGVFVSALVIDALAPSFGSEKNMGRSVQLVAYSYTPGWVGGLLAILPAIAIIGTLAGLYGLYLLYIGMPKLKKTPPDKHVGYFVVSLLVIIVVYFIVGLIMSRILMPSMGLYYGGSSINLNY
;
A
#
# COMPACT_ATOMS: atom_id res chain seq x y z
N MET A 1 22.00 -4.08 -14.82
CA MET A 1 22.09 -2.86 -13.99
C MET A 1 20.91 -2.87 -13.02
N LYS A 2 21.14 -3.15 -11.72
CA LYS A 2 20.08 -3.04 -10.70
C LYS A 2 19.75 -1.56 -10.51
N ASN A 3 18.49 -1.17 -10.69
CA ASN A 3 18.05 0.22 -10.53
C ASN A 3 18.41 0.71 -9.12
N GLN A 4 18.97 1.92 -9.03
CA GLN A 4 19.34 2.56 -7.76
C GLN A 4 18.17 2.61 -6.76
N LEU A 5 16.94 2.60 -7.26
CA LEU A 5 15.72 2.55 -6.45
C LEU A 5 15.51 1.21 -5.72
N THR A 6 15.82 0.06 -6.34
CA THR A 6 15.72 -1.25 -5.67
C THR A 6 16.79 -1.42 -4.60
N LEU A 7 17.98 -0.88 -4.84
CA LEU A 7 19.05 -0.83 -3.84
C LEU A 7 18.71 0.10 -2.66
N ALA A 8 18.09 1.24 -2.92
CA ALA A 8 17.62 2.14 -1.86
C ALA A 8 16.51 1.50 -1.01
N LEU A 9 15.58 0.78 -1.64
CA LEU A 9 14.51 0.07 -0.95
C LEU A 9 15.04 -1.10 -0.10
N GLU A 10 15.97 -1.90 -0.64
CA GLU A 10 16.62 -2.99 0.10
C GLU A 10 17.41 -2.46 1.30
N ARG A 11 18.14 -1.34 1.13
CA ARG A 11 18.92 -0.71 2.21
C ARG A 11 18.02 -0.10 3.28
N PHE A 12 16.88 0.48 2.92
CA PHE A 12 15.90 1.02 3.86
C PHE A 12 15.22 -0.09 4.68
N LEU A 13 14.89 -1.21 4.04
CA LEU A 13 14.33 -2.38 4.72
C LEU A 13 15.36 -3.11 5.61
N GLN A 14 16.64 -3.15 5.20
CA GLN A 14 17.72 -3.70 6.03
C GLN A 14 18.05 -2.81 7.24
N SER A 15 17.98 -1.48 7.10
CA SER A 15 18.23 -0.58 8.24
C SER A 15 17.11 -0.63 9.28
N LEU A 16 15.86 -0.87 8.88
CA LEU A 16 14.76 -1.20 9.80
C LEU A 16 14.96 -2.53 10.54
N LEU A 17 15.65 -3.51 9.93
CA LEU A 17 16.04 -4.78 10.57
C LEU A 17 17.25 -4.64 11.51
N VAL A 18 18.17 -3.69 11.28
CA VAL A 18 19.34 -3.51 12.16
C VAL A 18 18.98 -2.80 13.47
N ILE A 19 17.94 -1.95 13.48
CA ILE A 19 17.48 -1.26 14.70
C ILE A 19 16.94 -2.26 15.75
N THR A 20 16.53 -3.46 15.36
CA THR A 20 16.09 -4.53 16.28
C THR A 20 17.19 -5.51 16.71
N TYR A 21 18.38 -5.48 16.10
CA TYR A 21 19.47 -6.44 16.34
C TYR A 21 20.78 -5.80 16.82
N GLY A 22 20.68 -4.71 17.60
CA GLY A 22 21.82 -4.10 18.28
C GLY A 22 22.38 -4.99 19.39
N ASN A 23 23.45 -5.73 19.07
CA ASN A 23 24.54 -6.16 19.94
C ASN A 23 24.21 -6.60 21.38
N THR A 24 24.12 -7.91 21.61
CA THR A 24 24.58 -8.50 22.89
C THR A 24 25.03 -9.95 22.64
N THR A 25 26.29 -10.11 22.25
CA THR A 25 27.01 -11.37 22.49
C THR A 25 27.31 -11.45 23.99
N LEU A 26 26.35 -11.91 24.79
CA LEU A 26 26.60 -12.25 26.19
C LEU A 26 27.31 -13.61 26.25
N ASN A 27 28.62 -13.54 26.35
CA ASN A 27 29.47 -14.60 26.86
C ASN A 27 29.26 -14.64 28.39
N LEU A 28 28.65 -15.69 28.94
CA LEU A 28 28.56 -15.88 30.39
C LEU A 28 28.77 -17.36 30.74
N PRO A 29 29.92 -17.73 31.34
CA PRO A 29 30.00 -18.92 32.18
C PRO A 29 29.27 -18.63 33.52
N CYS A 30 28.56 -19.65 34.01
CA CYS A 30 28.09 -19.89 35.38
C CYS A 30 27.97 -18.71 36.35
N LEU A 31 26.75 -18.42 36.83
CA LEU A 31 26.41 -18.30 38.28
C LEU A 31 24.91 -18.00 38.50
N TYR A 32 24.24 -18.96 39.15
CA TYR A 32 23.30 -18.79 40.27
C TYR A 32 22.17 -17.72 40.16
N ASN A 33 20.97 -18.11 39.68
CA ASN A 33 19.66 -17.67 40.23
C ASN A 33 18.47 -18.30 39.49
N LEU A 34 17.58 -18.98 40.24
CA LEU A 34 16.41 -19.71 39.71
C LEU A 34 15.32 -18.79 39.09
N HIS A 35 15.27 -17.51 39.48
CA HIS A 35 14.33 -16.53 38.92
C HIS A 35 14.71 -15.97 37.54
N LEU A 36 15.99 -16.07 37.12
CA LEU A 36 16.41 -15.63 35.79
C LEU A 36 16.06 -16.65 34.69
N ILE A 37 15.91 -17.93 35.05
CA ILE A 37 15.68 -19.03 34.11
C ILE A 37 14.29 -18.92 33.47
N HIS A 38 13.27 -18.48 34.20
CA HIS A 38 11.93 -18.25 33.64
C HIS A 38 11.90 -17.07 32.66
N GLY A 39 12.62 -15.99 32.95
CA GLY A 39 12.74 -14.82 32.07
C GLY A 39 13.51 -15.12 30.78
N LEU A 40 14.63 -15.83 30.88
CA LEU A 40 15.40 -16.32 29.72
C LEU A 40 14.62 -17.33 28.89
N CYS A 41 13.82 -18.21 29.51
CA CYS A 41 12.99 -19.17 28.79
C CYS A 41 11.87 -18.47 28.00
N ILE A 42 11.24 -17.42 28.55
CA ILE A 42 10.26 -16.59 27.82
C ILE A 42 10.93 -15.84 26.66
N ILE A 43 12.11 -15.25 26.87
CA ILE A 43 12.83 -14.52 25.81
C ILE A 43 13.27 -15.48 24.69
N VAL A 44 13.81 -16.66 25.01
CA VAL A 44 14.19 -17.68 24.01
C VAL A 44 12.95 -18.27 23.31
N PHE A 45 11.83 -18.44 24.01
CA PHE A 45 10.59 -18.96 23.43
C PHE A 45 9.91 -17.94 22.50
N VAL A 46 9.85 -16.66 22.89
CA VAL A 46 9.43 -15.54 22.04
C VAL A 46 10.35 -15.44 20.84
N ASN A 47 11.67 -15.50 21.04
CA ASN A 47 12.65 -15.45 19.95
C ASN A 47 12.49 -16.63 18.99
N SER A 48 12.18 -17.85 19.47
CA SER A 48 11.96 -19.00 18.59
C SER A 48 10.69 -18.89 17.72
N LYS A 49 9.58 -18.34 18.25
CA LYS A 49 8.34 -18.12 17.49
C LYS A 49 8.45 -16.92 16.57
N VAL A 50 9.04 -15.83 17.04
CA VAL A 50 9.31 -14.62 16.24
C VAL A 50 10.30 -14.96 15.13
N PHE A 51 11.36 -15.72 15.40
CA PHE A 51 12.30 -16.21 14.39
C PHE A 51 11.63 -17.15 13.38
N ARG A 52 10.73 -18.06 13.82
CA ARG A 52 9.93 -18.90 12.91
C ARG A 52 8.96 -18.08 12.06
N TYR A 53 8.43 -16.99 12.60
CA TYR A 53 7.56 -16.06 11.90
C TYR A 53 8.35 -15.21 10.89
N ILE A 54 9.52 -14.69 11.27
CA ILE A 54 10.44 -13.94 10.41
C ILE A 54 11.01 -14.82 9.29
N SER A 55 11.33 -16.09 9.57
CA SER A 55 11.78 -17.03 8.53
C SER A 55 10.66 -17.47 7.59
N SER A 56 9.42 -17.56 8.08
CA SER A 56 8.18 -17.74 7.30
C SER A 56 7.78 -16.49 6.48
N LEU A 57 8.09 -15.29 6.97
CA LEU A 57 7.86 -14.02 6.28
C LEU A 57 8.76 -13.87 5.04
N LYS A 58 9.96 -14.46 5.05
CA LYS A 58 10.91 -14.34 3.94
C LYS A 58 10.37 -14.90 2.60
N PRO A 59 9.82 -16.13 2.51
CA PRO A 59 9.26 -16.63 1.26
C PRO A 59 7.97 -15.91 0.83
N THR A 60 7.10 -15.53 1.78
CA THR A 60 5.85 -14.82 1.46
C THR A 60 6.10 -13.40 0.95
N PHE A 61 7.09 -12.70 1.52
CA PHE A 61 7.52 -11.38 1.07
C PHE A 61 8.17 -11.42 -0.32
N MET A 62 9.01 -12.43 -0.59
CA MET A 62 9.59 -12.62 -1.93
C MET A 62 8.51 -12.88 -2.98
N ASN A 63 7.48 -13.68 -2.65
CA ASN A 63 6.34 -13.90 -3.53
C ASN A 63 5.54 -12.62 -3.79
N LEU A 64 5.37 -11.75 -2.78
CA LEU A 64 4.70 -10.45 -2.94
C LEU A 64 5.49 -9.53 -3.88
N ILE A 65 6.80 -9.40 -3.68
CA ILE A 65 7.67 -8.58 -4.54
C ILE A 65 7.66 -9.12 -5.96
N GLU A 66 7.77 -10.44 -6.13
CA GLU A 66 7.75 -11.07 -7.45
C GLU A 66 6.42 -10.83 -8.15
N ARG A 67 5.28 -10.99 -7.46
CA ARG A 67 3.96 -10.66 -7.98
C ARG A 67 3.87 -9.19 -8.40
N ALA A 68 4.30 -8.27 -7.54
CA ALA A 68 4.27 -6.83 -7.82
C ALA A 68 5.18 -6.45 -9.01
N LYS A 69 6.35 -7.09 -9.11
CA LYS A 69 7.26 -6.91 -10.23
C LYS A 69 6.66 -7.44 -11.53
N ASN A 70 6.12 -8.66 -11.52
CA ASN A 70 5.60 -9.32 -12.71
C ASN A 70 4.37 -8.58 -13.25
N ILE A 71 3.46 -8.13 -12.38
CA ILE A 71 2.29 -7.38 -12.82
C ILE A 71 2.68 -6.02 -13.41
N ILE A 72 3.81 -5.43 -12.97
CA ILE A 72 4.29 -4.16 -13.53
C ILE A 72 5.02 -4.39 -14.86
N ILE A 73 5.93 -5.35 -14.92
CA ILE A 73 6.87 -5.53 -16.04
C ILE A 73 6.30 -6.40 -17.16
N ALA A 74 5.55 -7.46 -16.82
CA ALA A 74 5.02 -8.43 -17.76
C ALA A 74 3.50 -8.65 -17.53
N PRO A 75 2.70 -7.58 -17.61
CA PRO A 75 1.33 -7.59 -17.11
C PRO A 75 0.42 -8.58 -17.82
N ALA A 76 0.52 -8.70 -19.15
CA ALA A 76 -0.31 -9.62 -19.92
C ALA A 76 -0.12 -11.06 -19.43
N LYS A 77 1.14 -11.51 -19.34
CA LYS A 77 1.49 -12.85 -18.85
C LYS A 77 1.04 -13.06 -17.41
N GLU A 78 1.26 -12.07 -16.55
CA GLU A 78 0.89 -12.18 -15.14
C GLU A 78 -0.63 -12.27 -14.95
N TRP A 79 -1.42 -11.53 -15.73
CA TRP A 79 -2.88 -11.67 -15.69
C TRP A 79 -3.37 -13.04 -16.13
N ASP A 80 -2.67 -13.72 -17.04
CA ASP A 80 -3.02 -15.11 -17.42
C ASP A 80 -2.79 -16.07 -16.26
N VAL A 81 -1.70 -15.89 -15.50
CA VAL A 81 -1.44 -16.66 -14.28
C VAL A 81 -2.53 -16.38 -13.24
N ILE A 82 -2.82 -15.10 -12.96
CA ILE A 82 -3.85 -14.68 -12.00
C ILE A 82 -5.24 -15.25 -12.35
N ALA A 83 -5.57 -15.35 -13.64
CA ALA A 83 -6.84 -15.91 -14.09
C ALA A 83 -7.03 -17.39 -13.70
N THR A 84 -5.94 -18.15 -13.56
CA THR A 84 -5.99 -19.56 -13.11
C THR A 84 -6.16 -19.71 -11.60
N GLU A 85 -5.83 -18.67 -10.82
CA GLU A 85 -5.88 -18.71 -9.36
C GLU A 85 -7.31 -18.55 -8.83
N THR A 86 -7.63 -19.19 -7.71
CA THR A 86 -8.90 -18.96 -7.01
C THR A 86 -8.82 -17.66 -6.20
N PRO A 87 -9.80 -16.75 -6.32
CA PRO A 87 -9.77 -15.49 -5.59
C PRO A 87 -10.05 -15.71 -4.10
N ASP A 88 -9.12 -15.27 -3.25
CA ASP A 88 -9.27 -15.24 -1.80
C ASP A 88 -9.11 -13.79 -1.32
N THR A 89 -10.24 -13.11 -1.16
CA THR A 89 -10.30 -11.69 -0.75
C THR A 89 -9.54 -11.44 0.54
N GLY A 90 -9.66 -12.32 1.54
CA GLY A 90 -8.99 -12.16 2.82
C GLY A 90 -7.47 -12.18 2.67
N LYS A 91 -6.94 -13.15 1.91
CA LYS A 91 -5.50 -13.25 1.63
C LYS A 91 -4.97 -12.13 0.74
N ILE A 92 -5.74 -11.68 -0.25
CA ILE A 92 -5.34 -10.56 -1.10
C ILE A 92 -5.21 -9.28 -0.26
N ILE A 93 -6.20 -8.99 0.59
CA ILE A 93 -6.16 -7.77 1.42
C ILE A 93 -5.03 -7.85 2.45
N THR A 94 -4.96 -8.94 3.22
CA THR A 94 -3.99 -9.06 4.33
C THR A 94 -2.57 -9.36 3.89
N GLY A 95 -2.41 -10.17 2.83
CA GLY A 95 -1.13 -10.66 2.35
C GLY A 95 -0.54 -9.87 1.20
N TYR A 96 -1.29 -8.94 0.57
CA TYR A 96 -0.80 -8.15 -0.56
C TYR A 96 -1.06 -6.65 -0.42
N VAL A 97 -2.33 -6.25 -0.26
CA VAL A 97 -2.73 -4.84 -0.20
C VAL A 97 -2.16 -4.16 1.04
N LEU A 98 -2.39 -4.72 2.23
CA LEU A 98 -1.96 -4.13 3.49
C LEU A 98 -0.44 -3.94 3.59
N PRO A 99 0.42 -4.92 3.24
CA PRO A 99 1.86 -4.73 3.26
C PRO A 99 2.34 -3.63 2.30
N LEU A 100 1.83 -3.59 1.07
CA LEU A 100 2.22 -2.59 0.07
C LEU A 100 1.73 -1.19 0.44
N ALA A 101 0.45 -1.07 0.80
CA ALA A 101 -0.15 0.18 1.24
C ALA A 101 0.48 0.68 2.55
N GLY A 102 0.81 -0.23 3.48
CA GLY A 102 1.52 0.08 4.72
C GLY A 102 2.91 0.65 4.47
N ALA A 103 3.67 0.05 3.55
CA ALA A 103 4.97 0.59 3.15
C ALA A 103 4.84 1.99 2.51
N ALA A 104 3.85 2.20 1.64
CA ALA A 104 3.56 3.51 1.06
C ALA A 104 3.10 4.53 2.12
N ALA A 105 2.30 4.13 3.10
CA ALA A 105 1.84 4.98 4.20
C ALA A 105 2.99 5.41 5.11
N LEU A 106 3.93 4.52 5.40
CA LEU A 106 5.15 4.85 6.14
C LEU A 106 6.03 5.82 5.36
N ALA A 107 6.20 5.61 4.05
CA ALA A 107 6.93 6.54 3.20
C ALA A 107 6.28 7.93 3.21
N ALA A 108 4.95 8.00 3.10
CA ALA A 108 4.20 9.24 3.18
C ALA A 108 4.33 9.91 4.56
N PHE A 109 4.25 9.15 5.65
CA PHE A 109 4.45 9.67 7.00
C PHE A 109 5.83 10.34 7.15
N ILE A 110 6.89 9.66 6.72
CA ILE A 110 8.27 10.16 6.84
C ILE A 110 8.45 11.40 5.96
N GLY A 111 8.03 11.33 4.70
CA GLY A 111 8.20 12.41 3.74
C GLY A 111 7.42 13.66 4.11
N TYR A 112 6.13 13.55 4.40
CA TYR A 112 5.31 14.71 4.74
C TYR A 112 5.42 15.14 6.20
N GLY A 113 5.74 14.21 7.10
CA GLY A 113 5.86 14.47 8.53
C GLY A 113 7.20 15.07 8.94
N LEU A 114 8.30 14.41 8.59
CA LEU A 114 9.65 14.76 9.06
C LEU A 114 10.38 15.69 8.09
N ILE A 115 10.28 15.44 6.78
CA ILE A 115 10.94 16.26 5.77
C ILE A 115 10.07 17.49 5.46
N GLY A 116 8.81 17.24 5.10
CA GLY A 116 7.83 18.25 4.70
C GLY A 116 8.04 18.73 3.26
N VAL A 117 7.06 19.45 2.73
CA VAL A 117 7.13 20.11 1.42
C VAL A 117 7.05 21.61 1.62
N SER A 118 7.82 22.37 0.85
CA SER A 118 7.60 23.81 0.73
C SER A 118 6.84 24.08 -0.57
N TYR A 119 5.57 24.49 -0.45
CA TYR A 119 4.78 24.97 -1.59
C TYR A 119 4.80 26.50 -1.55
N PHE A 120 5.33 27.15 -2.59
CA PHE A 120 5.33 28.62 -2.72
C PHE A 120 5.88 29.35 -1.48
N GLY A 121 6.96 28.83 -0.88
CA GLY A 121 7.59 29.42 0.30
C GLY A 121 6.92 29.10 1.64
N VAL A 122 5.76 28.43 1.65
CA VAL A 122 5.09 27.95 2.85
C VAL A 122 5.45 26.48 3.08
N ARG A 123 6.10 26.18 4.21
CA ARG A 123 6.42 24.81 4.60
C ARG A 123 5.17 24.10 5.12
N ALA A 124 4.62 23.20 4.32
CA ALA A 124 3.62 22.22 4.73
C ALA A 124 4.33 20.95 5.20
N GLY A 125 4.44 20.78 6.51
CA GLY A 125 5.05 19.61 7.14
C GLY A 125 4.77 19.57 8.63
N GLY A 126 5.17 18.47 9.27
CA GLY A 126 4.97 18.25 10.70
C GLY A 126 4.25 16.94 10.98
N ILE A 127 4.38 16.45 12.21
CA ILE A 127 3.91 15.11 12.62
C ILE A 127 2.43 14.92 12.26
N ASN A 128 1.55 15.88 12.56
CA ASN A 128 0.12 15.80 12.24
C ASN A 128 -0.14 15.66 10.72
N TRP A 129 0.64 16.37 9.89
CA TRP A 129 0.55 16.25 8.43
C TRP A 129 1.02 14.89 7.94
N GLY A 130 2.10 14.36 8.50
CA GLY A 130 2.57 13.00 8.25
C GLY A 130 1.52 11.95 8.62
N ILE A 131 0.90 12.06 9.81
CA ILE A 131 -0.14 11.12 10.27
C ILE A 131 -1.35 11.19 9.33
N TYR A 132 -1.80 12.39 8.99
CA TYR A 132 -2.91 12.60 8.05
C TYR A 132 -2.65 11.88 6.71
N GLN A 133 -1.45 12.04 6.15
CA GLN A 133 -1.08 11.41 4.88
C GLN A 133 -1.01 9.88 5.00
N ALA A 134 -0.42 9.36 6.08
CA ALA A 134 -0.33 7.92 6.33
C ALA A 134 -1.72 7.27 6.44
N ILE A 135 -2.61 7.87 7.22
CA ILE A 135 -3.99 7.38 7.36
C ILE A 135 -4.73 7.50 6.02
N SER A 136 -4.57 8.61 5.30
CA SER A 136 -5.20 8.80 4.00
C SER A 136 -4.77 7.74 2.98
N VAL A 137 -3.50 7.34 2.98
CA VAL A 137 -2.99 6.25 2.13
C VAL A 137 -3.60 4.90 2.52
N LEU A 138 -3.64 4.57 3.81
CA LEU A 138 -4.20 3.29 4.28
C LEU A 138 -5.70 3.18 4.02
N VAL A 139 -6.46 4.22 4.39
CA VAL A 139 -7.91 4.27 4.16
C VAL A 139 -8.19 4.27 2.65
N GLY A 140 -7.45 5.07 1.88
CA GLY A 140 -7.58 5.11 0.43
C GLY A 140 -7.26 3.78 -0.25
N ALA A 141 -6.29 3.02 0.25
CA ALA A 141 -5.98 1.69 -0.26
C ALA A 141 -7.10 0.69 0.02
N LEU A 142 -7.58 0.61 1.26
CA LEU A 142 -8.63 -0.34 1.64
C LEU A 142 -9.98 0.04 1.03
N ALA A 143 -10.47 1.24 1.32
CA ALA A 143 -11.74 1.73 0.78
C ALA A 143 -11.69 1.74 -0.74
N GLY A 144 -10.56 2.14 -1.31
CA GLY A 144 -10.37 2.17 -2.75
C GLY A 144 -10.49 0.82 -3.43
N VAL A 145 -9.84 -0.21 -2.89
CA VAL A 145 -9.95 -1.57 -3.44
C VAL A 145 -11.39 -2.07 -3.37
N PHE A 146 -12.04 -1.92 -2.22
CA PHE A 146 -13.41 -2.42 -2.04
C PHE A 146 -14.42 -1.64 -2.88
N VAL A 147 -14.40 -0.31 -2.84
CA VAL A 147 -15.33 0.54 -3.59
C VAL A 147 -15.18 0.30 -5.09
N SER A 148 -13.95 0.30 -5.61
CA SER A 148 -13.73 0.07 -7.04
C SER A 148 -14.13 -1.35 -7.45
N ALA A 149 -13.88 -2.36 -6.61
CA ALA A 149 -14.32 -3.72 -6.87
C ALA A 149 -15.85 -3.84 -6.87
N LEU A 150 -16.53 -3.15 -5.94
CA LEU A 150 -18.00 -3.07 -5.90
C LEU A 150 -18.56 -2.43 -7.17
N VAL A 151 -17.99 -1.29 -7.60
CA VAL A 151 -18.42 -0.59 -8.83
C VAL A 151 -18.26 -1.49 -10.05
N ILE A 152 -17.08 -2.09 -10.22
CA ILE A 152 -16.80 -3.02 -11.32
C ILE A 152 -17.77 -4.20 -11.28
N ASP A 153 -17.94 -4.86 -10.13
CA ASP A 153 -18.81 -6.02 -10.02
C ASP A 153 -20.30 -5.68 -10.23
N ALA A 154 -20.75 -4.51 -9.79
CA ALA A 154 -22.12 -4.04 -9.97
C ALA A 154 -22.42 -3.71 -11.43
N LEU A 155 -21.46 -3.16 -12.17
CA LEU A 155 -21.61 -2.82 -13.59
C LEU A 155 -21.47 -4.03 -14.51
N ALA A 156 -20.81 -5.12 -14.06
CA ALA A 156 -20.51 -6.29 -14.89
C ALA A 156 -21.73 -6.85 -15.68
N PRO A 157 -22.93 -7.04 -15.08
CA PRO A 157 -24.09 -7.56 -15.81
C PRO A 157 -24.55 -6.67 -16.97
N SER A 158 -24.46 -5.34 -16.81
CA SER A 158 -24.84 -4.37 -17.84
C SER A 158 -23.96 -4.46 -19.08
N PHE A 159 -22.74 -4.96 -18.94
CA PHE A 159 -21.77 -5.12 -20.03
C PHE A 159 -21.59 -6.58 -20.48
N GLY A 160 -22.43 -7.51 -20.00
CA GLY A 160 -22.31 -8.93 -20.35
C GLY A 160 -21.07 -9.62 -19.76
N SER A 161 -20.50 -9.05 -18.70
CA SER A 161 -19.35 -9.59 -17.98
C SER A 161 -19.80 -10.41 -16.77
N GLU A 162 -18.97 -11.37 -16.34
CA GLU A 162 -19.28 -12.24 -15.21
C GLU A 162 -19.25 -11.48 -13.89
N LYS A 163 -20.31 -11.63 -13.09
CA LYS A 163 -20.37 -11.11 -11.72
C LYS A 163 -19.65 -12.07 -10.76
N ASN A 164 -18.60 -11.57 -10.12
CA ASN A 164 -17.79 -12.30 -9.15
C ASN A 164 -16.95 -11.28 -8.36
N MET A 165 -17.36 -11.04 -7.11
CA MET A 165 -16.73 -10.05 -6.25
C MET A 165 -15.25 -10.36 -5.97
N GLY A 166 -14.92 -11.64 -5.74
CA GLY A 166 -13.54 -12.06 -5.48
C GLY A 166 -12.62 -11.72 -6.65
N ARG A 167 -13.06 -11.97 -7.89
CA ARG A 167 -12.33 -11.58 -9.11
C ARG A 167 -12.24 -10.07 -9.28
N SER A 168 -13.28 -9.32 -8.93
CA SER A 168 -13.25 -7.85 -8.97
C SER A 168 -12.25 -7.28 -7.97
N VAL A 169 -12.18 -7.81 -6.75
CA VAL A 169 -11.17 -7.42 -5.75
C VAL A 169 -9.77 -7.76 -6.24
N GLN A 170 -9.56 -8.97 -6.77
CA GLN A 170 -8.28 -9.41 -7.33
C GLN A 170 -7.81 -8.49 -8.48
N LEU A 171 -8.73 -8.16 -9.39
CA LEU A 171 -8.48 -7.24 -10.51
C LEU A 171 -8.05 -5.85 -10.01
N VAL A 172 -8.79 -5.27 -9.06
CA VAL A 172 -8.48 -3.92 -8.55
C VAL A 172 -7.20 -3.91 -7.73
N ALA A 173 -7.04 -4.85 -6.80
CA ALA A 173 -5.88 -4.92 -5.91
C ALA A 173 -4.57 -4.99 -6.70
N TYR A 174 -4.49 -5.84 -7.71
CA TYR A 174 -3.28 -5.96 -8.53
C TYR A 174 -3.10 -4.81 -9.53
N SER A 175 -4.19 -4.16 -9.94
CA SER A 175 -4.10 -2.96 -10.79
C SER A 175 -3.61 -1.73 -10.02
N TYR A 176 -3.83 -1.67 -8.70
CA TYR A 176 -3.39 -0.55 -7.86
C TYR A 176 -1.94 -0.65 -7.40
N THR A 177 -1.30 -1.79 -7.62
CA THR A 177 0.11 -2.03 -7.29
C THR A 177 1.08 -0.93 -7.72
N PRO A 178 1.04 -0.42 -8.97
CA PRO A 178 1.94 0.66 -9.40
C PRO A 178 1.77 1.93 -8.56
N GLY A 179 0.56 2.21 -8.08
CA GLY A 179 0.27 3.35 -7.21
C GLY A 179 0.92 3.21 -5.84
N TRP A 180 0.84 2.02 -5.21
CA TRP A 180 1.51 1.79 -3.91
C TRP A 180 3.03 1.74 -4.05
N VAL A 181 3.55 1.10 -5.10
CA VAL A 181 4.99 1.07 -5.40
C VAL A 181 5.51 2.48 -5.67
N GLY A 182 4.79 3.29 -6.47
CA GLY A 182 5.09 4.70 -6.69
C GLY A 182 4.97 5.53 -5.41
N GLY A 183 4.02 5.21 -4.54
CA GLY A 183 3.83 5.83 -3.23
C GLY A 183 5.04 5.72 -2.30
N LEU A 184 5.94 4.76 -2.51
CA LEU A 184 7.22 4.68 -1.78
C LEU A 184 8.12 5.90 -2.04
N LEU A 185 7.97 6.55 -3.19
CA LEU A 185 8.68 7.80 -3.52
C LEU A 185 8.18 8.98 -2.68
N ALA A 186 7.05 8.85 -1.98
CA ALA A 186 6.55 9.88 -1.08
C ALA A 186 7.49 10.16 0.09
N ILE A 187 8.47 9.28 0.37
CA ILE A 187 9.54 9.54 1.34
C ILE A 187 10.35 10.79 0.99
N LEU A 188 10.47 11.11 -0.30
CA LEU A 188 11.03 12.36 -0.79
C LEU A 188 9.93 13.09 -1.57
N PRO A 189 9.15 13.95 -0.89
CA PRO A 189 7.97 14.54 -1.50
C PRO A 189 8.20 15.28 -2.83
N ALA A 190 9.41 15.83 -3.05
CA ALA A 190 9.78 16.48 -4.30
C ALA A 190 9.71 15.56 -5.53
N ILE A 191 9.93 14.25 -5.36
CA ILE A 191 9.84 13.25 -6.44
C ILE A 191 8.53 12.45 -6.39
N ALA A 192 7.67 12.69 -5.40
CA ALA A 192 6.43 11.95 -5.22
C ALA A 192 5.51 12.04 -6.45
N ILE A 193 5.61 13.13 -7.23
CA ILE A 193 4.86 13.29 -8.48
C ILE A 193 5.15 12.18 -9.50
N ILE A 194 6.38 11.68 -9.55
CA ILE A 194 6.76 10.53 -10.39
C ILE A 194 6.04 9.27 -9.88
N GLY A 195 5.93 9.14 -8.56
CA GLY A 195 5.16 8.08 -7.91
C GLY A 195 3.67 8.14 -8.25
N THR A 196 3.09 9.33 -8.29
CA THR A 196 1.69 9.51 -8.72
C THR A 196 1.48 9.12 -10.18
N LEU A 197 2.41 9.46 -11.06
CA LEU A 197 2.37 9.04 -12.47
C LEU A 197 2.44 7.52 -12.62
N ALA A 198 3.19 6.82 -11.76
CA ALA A 198 3.18 5.36 -11.74
C ALA A 198 1.77 4.80 -11.47
N GLY A 199 0.95 5.48 -10.68
CA GLY A 199 -0.45 5.11 -10.46
C GLY A 199 -1.32 5.12 -11.74
N LEU A 200 -1.02 5.99 -12.70
CA LEU A 200 -1.73 6.02 -13.99
C LEU A 200 -1.50 4.74 -14.80
N TYR A 201 -0.34 4.09 -14.65
CA TYR A 201 -0.09 2.78 -15.25
C TYR A 201 -1.06 1.71 -14.70
N GLY A 202 -1.58 1.89 -13.48
CA GLY A 202 -2.61 1.03 -12.92
C GLY A 202 -3.92 1.03 -13.73
N LEU A 203 -4.25 2.13 -14.41
CA LEU A 203 -5.41 2.18 -15.32
C LEU A 203 -5.21 1.28 -16.53
N TYR A 204 -4.00 1.24 -17.08
CA TYR A 204 -3.64 0.30 -18.14
C TYR A 204 -3.73 -1.16 -17.67
N LEU A 205 -3.20 -1.46 -16.47
CA LEU A 205 -3.31 -2.80 -15.88
C LEU A 205 -4.77 -3.23 -15.70
N LEU A 206 -5.61 -2.32 -15.21
CA LEU A 206 -7.03 -2.57 -15.03
C LEU A 206 -7.72 -2.87 -16.38
N TYR A 207 -7.41 -2.08 -17.40
CA TYR A 207 -7.96 -2.26 -18.74
C TYR A 207 -7.66 -3.65 -19.30
N ILE A 208 -6.40 -4.10 -19.29
CA ILE A 208 -6.01 -5.40 -19.86
C ILE A 208 -6.40 -6.60 -18.97
N GLY A 209 -6.55 -6.41 -17.66
CA GLY A 209 -6.97 -7.46 -16.73
C GLY A 209 -8.47 -7.76 -16.77
N MET A 210 -9.28 -6.74 -17.08
CA MET A 210 -10.74 -6.84 -17.13
C MET A 210 -11.30 -7.96 -18.04
N PRO A 211 -10.88 -8.11 -19.32
CA PRO A 211 -11.38 -9.19 -20.17
C PRO A 211 -10.94 -10.57 -19.66
N LYS A 212 -9.76 -10.67 -19.06
CA LYS A 212 -9.20 -11.94 -18.56
C LYS A 212 -9.92 -12.44 -17.30
N LEU A 213 -10.28 -11.54 -16.38
CA LEU A 213 -10.89 -11.92 -15.10
C LEU A 213 -12.41 -11.83 -15.08
N LYS A 214 -13.02 -10.95 -15.89
CA LYS A 214 -14.47 -10.74 -15.92
C LYS A 214 -15.12 -11.30 -17.19
N LYS A 215 -14.35 -11.96 -18.07
CA LYS A 215 -14.79 -12.50 -19.37
C LYS A 215 -15.59 -11.50 -20.18
N THR A 216 -15.08 -10.27 -20.22
CA THR A 216 -15.77 -9.15 -20.85
C THR A 216 -15.78 -9.33 -22.36
N PRO A 217 -16.94 -9.20 -23.03
CA PRO A 217 -17.03 -9.24 -24.48
C PRO A 217 -16.16 -8.16 -25.14
N PRO A 218 -15.45 -8.45 -26.26
CA PRO A 218 -14.55 -7.50 -26.91
C PRO A 218 -15.22 -6.19 -27.34
N ASP A 219 -16.49 -6.26 -27.76
CA ASP A 219 -17.30 -5.11 -28.20
C ASP A 219 -17.70 -4.17 -27.05
N LYS A 220 -17.77 -4.69 -25.81
CA LYS A 220 -18.20 -3.93 -24.63
C LYS A 220 -17.06 -3.52 -23.71
N HIS A 221 -15.85 -4.03 -23.97
CA HIS A 221 -14.68 -3.85 -23.10
C HIS A 221 -14.34 -2.37 -22.84
N VAL A 222 -14.24 -1.58 -23.90
CA VAL A 222 -13.93 -0.14 -23.78
C VAL A 222 -15.02 0.59 -22.99
N GLY A 223 -16.30 0.33 -23.31
CA GLY A 223 -17.43 0.95 -22.62
C GLY A 223 -17.47 0.61 -21.14
N TYR A 224 -17.27 -0.66 -20.79
CA TYR A 224 -17.24 -1.13 -19.41
C TYR A 224 -16.11 -0.46 -18.60
N PHE A 225 -14.91 -0.38 -19.19
CA PHE A 225 -13.77 0.28 -18.56
C PHE A 225 -14.03 1.78 -18.32
N VAL A 226 -14.48 2.51 -19.35
CA VAL A 226 -14.69 3.96 -19.27
C VAL A 226 -15.79 4.30 -18.26
N VAL A 227 -16.92 3.59 -18.29
CA VAL A 227 -18.02 3.83 -17.35
C VAL A 227 -17.59 3.50 -15.92
N SER A 228 -16.90 2.38 -15.70
CA SER A 228 -16.36 2.04 -14.38
C SER A 228 -15.40 3.11 -13.88
N LEU A 229 -14.48 3.59 -14.73
CA LEU A 229 -13.51 4.62 -14.37
C LEU A 229 -14.20 5.93 -13.96
N LEU A 230 -15.19 6.39 -14.73
CA LEU A 230 -15.94 7.61 -14.41
C LEU A 230 -16.67 7.51 -13.06
N VAL A 231 -17.36 6.39 -12.83
CA VAL A 231 -18.06 6.16 -11.55
C VAL A 231 -17.06 6.12 -10.39
N ILE A 232 -15.94 5.41 -10.56
CA ILE A 232 -14.88 5.34 -9.56
C ILE A 232 -14.35 6.75 -9.23
N ILE A 233 -14.04 7.57 -10.24
CA ILE A 233 -13.57 8.96 -10.04
C ILE A 233 -14.57 9.77 -9.21
N VAL A 234 -15.86 9.70 -9.53
CA VAL A 234 -16.91 10.40 -8.78
C VAL A 234 -16.95 9.93 -7.33
N VAL A 235 -16.88 8.62 -7.09
CA VAL A 235 -16.91 8.09 -5.72
C VAL A 235 -15.66 8.52 -4.94
N TYR A 236 -14.47 8.44 -5.53
CA TYR A 236 -13.25 8.90 -4.88
C TYR A 236 -13.26 10.39 -4.57
N PHE A 237 -13.85 11.20 -5.45
CA PHE A 237 -14.04 12.63 -5.17
C PHE A 237 -14.90 12.83 -3.92
N ILE A 238 -16.03 12.13 -3.81
CA ILE A 238 -16.91 12.19 -2.63
C ILE A 238 -16.19 11.69 -1.37
N VAL A 239 -15.51 10.55 -1.44
CA VAL A 239 -14.73 10.00 -0.32
C VAL A 239 -13.64 10.99 0.11
N GLY A 240 -12.96 11.63 -0.84
CA GLY A 240 -11.95 12.66 -0.57
C GLY A 240 -12.55 13.86 0.16
N LEU A 241 -13.71 14.35 -0.26
CA LEU A 241 -14.43 15.43 0.43
C LEU A 241 -14.77 15.03 1.86
N ILE A 242 -15.33 13.84 2.08
CA ILE A 242 -15.69 13.35 3.42
C ILE A 242 -14.44 13.23 4.31
N MET A 243 -13.39 12.59 3.81
CA MET A 243 -12.12 12.43 4.53
C MET A 243 -11.51 13.78 4.91
N SER A 244 -11.54 14.75 4.00
CA SER A 244 -11.02 16.09 4.27
C SER A 244 -11.79 16.82 5.38
N ARG A 245 -13.11 16.63 5.46
CA ARG A 245 -13.98 17.28 6.46
C ARG A 245 -13.88 16.65 7.84
N ILE A 246 -13.56 15.36 7.92
CA ILE A 246 -13.49 14.64 9.19
C ILE A 246 -12.05 14.62 9.72
N LEU A 247 -11.09 14.25 8.87
CA LEU A 247 -9.73 13.92 9.31
C LEU A 247 -8.83 15.16 9.44
N MET A 248 -8.98 16.19 8.61
CA MET A 248 -8.14 17.38 8.73
C MET A 248 -8.43 18.17 10.03
N PRO A 249 -9.69 18.51 10.38
CA PRO A 249 -9.96 19.29 11.59
C PRO A 249 -9.58 18.55 12.87
N SER A 250 -9.78 17.22 12.92
CA SER A 250 -9.41 16.39 14.07
C SER A 250 -7.89 16.33 14.32
N MET A 251 -7.08 16.68 13.31
CA MET A 251 -5.62 16.81 13.43
C MET A 251 -5.13 18.26 13.52
N GLY A 252 -6.05 19.22 13.67
CA GLY A 252 -5.74 20.65 13.71
C GLY A 252 -5.28 21.23 12.38
N LEU A 253 -5.59 20.58 11.26
CA LEU A 253 -5.23 21.00 9.91
C LEU A 253 -6.43 21.72 9.28
N TYR A 254 -6.19 22.87 8.63
CA TYR A 254 -7.22 23.65 7.94
C TYR A 254 -6.82 23.95 6.49
N TYR A 255 -7.81 24.02 5.59
CA TYR A 255 -7.59 24.47 4.21
C TYR A 255 -7.30 25.98 4.22
N GLY A 256 -6.09 26.37 3.82
CA GLY A 256 -5.61 27.74 3.88
C GLY A 256 -4.64 27.92 5.05
N GLY A 257 -3.40 28.28 4.73
CA GLY A 257 -2.28 28.28 5.65
C GLY A 257 -2.43 29.16 6.88
N SER A 258 -1.58 28.84 7.87
CA SER A 258 -1.37 29.53 9.14
C SER A 258 -2.63 29.74 9.97
N SER A 259 -2.63 29.16 11.17
CA SER A 259 -3.31 29.79 12.30
C SER A 259 -2.87 31.25 12.35
N ILE A 260 -3.72 32.16 11.84
CA ILE A 260 -3.64 33.57 12.19
C ILE A 260 -3.87 33.56 13.70
N ASN A 261 -2.78 33.66 14.44
CA ASN A 261 -2.78 33.69 15.88
C ASN A 261 -3.37 35.06 16.25
N LEU A 262 -4.71 35.14 16.30
CA LEU A 262 -5.45 36.30 16.79
C LEU A 262 -5.39 36.27 18.33
N ASN A 263 -4.18 36.40 18.88
CA ASN A 263 -4.04 36.83 20.26
C ASN A 263 -4.12 38.35 20.25
N TYR A 264 -5.35 38.86 20.42
CA TYR A 264 -5.59 40.15 21.06
C TYR A 264 -5.54 39.95 22.58
#